data_AF-A0A1F6GAU8-F1
#
_entry.id   AF-A0A1F6GAU8-F1
#
_cell.length_a   1.000
_cell.length_b   1.000
_cell.length_c   1.000
_cell.angle_alpha   90.00
_cell.angle_beta   90.00
_cell.angle_gamma   90.00
#
_symmetry.space_group_name_H-M   'P 1'
#
loop_
_entity.id
_entity.type
_entity.pdbx_description
1 polymer ?
#
loop_
_entity_poly.entity_id
_entity_poly.type
_entity_poly.pdbx_seq_one_letter_code
_entity_poly.pdbx_strand_id
1 'polypeptide(L)'
;MFAAGLIQDYFLRLDKRIYPASGLVAKAKIRGIPLEPADFVRLTKEVYDRIFDAFEDYDPDLVEAFESSDNVRITFSSGTVFVINRQRPLSQLWLATKKQGLHFNYDPDQDLWVADKTGEEFFKVLAREITQTLGQPFNF
;
A
#
# COMPACT_ATOMS: atom_id res chain seq x y z
N MET A 1 26.48 5.42 5.84
CA MET A 1 25.71 6.68 5.81
C MET A 1 24.69 6.52 4.69
N PHE A 2 23.39 6.28 4.84
CA PHE A 2 22.46 5.96 5.94
C PHE A 2 21.25 5.21 5.31
N ALA A 3 20.53 4.41 6.11
CA ALA A 3 19.07 4.16 6.00
C ALA A 3 18.44 3.11 5.04
N ALA A 4 19.14 2.10 4.51
CA ALA A 4 18.44 0.94 3.91
C ALA A 4 17.85 -0.04 4.96
N GLY A 5 18.52 -0.19 6.12
CA GLY A 5 18.11 -1.16 7.15
C GLY A 5 16.93 -0.73 8.04
N LEU A 6 16.68 0.57 8.17
CA LEU A 6 15.65 1.10 9.08
C LEU A 6 14.22 0.85 8.59
N ILE A 7 14.02 0.74 7.28
CA ILE A 7 12.72 0.50 6.66
C ILE A 7 12.35 -0.99 6.83
N GLN A 8 13.28 -1.89 6.56
CA GLN A 8 13.11 -3.34 6.78
C GLN A 8 12.82 -3.65 8.27
N ASP A 9 13.55 -3.01 9.19
CA ASP A 9 13.37 -3.20 10.64
C ASP A 9 12.08 -2.59 11.19
N TYR A 10 11.59 -1.50 10.61
CA TYR A 10 10.25 -0.96 10.92
C TYR A 10 9.15 -1.93 10.47
N PHE A 11 9.32 -2.53 9.29
CA PHE A 11 8.37 -3.51 8.74
C PHE A 11 8.34 -4.82 9.52
N LEU A 12 9.49 -5.32 10.00
CA LEU A 12 9.56 -6.55 10.82
C LEU A 12 9.03 -6.37 12.25
N ARG A 13 9.02 -5.14 12.80
CA ARG A 13 8.51 -4.88 14.16
C ARG A 13 6.99 -4.80 14.24
N LEU A 14 6.30 -4.47 13.16
CA LEU A 14 4.83 -4.37 13.14
C LEU A 14 4.14 -5.71 12.86
N ASP A 15 4.85 -6.71 12.35
CA ASP A 15 4.30 -7.99 11.94
C ASP A 15 4.83 -9.20 12.74
N LYS A 16 4.48 -9.27 14.03
CA LYS A 16 4.64 -10.49 14.84
C LYS A 16 3.31 -11.20 15.15
N ARG A 17 2.25 -10.90 14.40
CA ARG A 17 0.89 -11.40 14.68
C ARG A 17 0.31 -12.31 13.58
N ILE A 18 1.08 -12.65 12.54
CA ILE A 18 0.56 -13.40 11.37
C ILE A 18 0.63 -14.94 11.50
N TYR A 19 1.02 -15.51 12.65
CA TYR A 19 0.81 -16.94 12.91
C TYR A 19 0.29 -17.21 14.33
N PRO A 20 -0.98 -17.60 14.51
CA PRO A 20 -1.36 -18.45 15.62
C PRO A 20 -1.04 -19.91 15.27
N ALA A 21 -0.30 -20.58 16.15
CA ALA A 21 -0.22 -22.04 16.14
C ALA A 21 -1.64 -22.61 16.40
N SER A 22 -2.13 -23.42 15.45
CA SER A 22 -3.26 -24.37 15.57
C SER A 22 -4.57 -23.90 16.24
N GLY A 23 -5.69 -23.99 15.51
CA GLY A 23 -7.01 -24.24 16.11
C GLY A 23 -8.15 -23.28 15.73
N LEU A 24 -9.11 -23.82 14.96
CA LEU A 24 -10.52 -23.46 14.74
C LEU A 24 -11.05 -21.99 14.75
N VAL A 25 -11.55 -21.61 13.56
CA VAL A 25 -12.82 -20.95 13.16
C VAL A 25 -13.45 -19.84 14.04
N ALA A 26 -13.57 -18.60 13.50
CA ALA A 26 -14.85 -17.93 13.16
C ALA A 26 -14.68 -16.43 12.78
N LYS A 27 -15.60 -15.95 11.91
CA LYS A 27 -15.76 -14.64 11.23
C LYS A 27 -15.11 -14.56 9.84
N ALA A 28 -15.99 -14.42 8.85
CA ALA A 28 -15.69 -14.26 7.42
C ALA A 28 -14.86 -12.99 7.21
N LYS A 29 -13.55 -13.13 7.35
CA LYS A 29 -12.57 -12.21 6.81
C LYS A 29 -12.70 -12.35 5.30
N ILE A 30 -12.92 -11.26 4.56
CA ILE A 30 -12.78 -11.28 3.09
C ILE A 30 -11.31 -11.68 2.84
N ARG A 31 -11.08 -12.98 2.71
CA ARG A 31 -9.78 -13.52 2.31
C ARG A 31 -9.83 -13.44 0.79
N GLY A 32 -9.13 -12.46 0.23
CA GLY A 32 -8.92 -12.41 -1.21
C GLY A 32 -8.40 -13.78 -1.66
N ILE A 33 -8.97 -14.29 -2.75
CA ILE A 33 -8.43 -15.49 -3.38
C ILE A 33 -7.04 -15.07 -3.91
N PRO A 34 -5.97 -15.81 -3.57
CA PRO A 34 -4.65 -15.50 -4.09
C PRO A 34 -4.69 -15.45 -5.61
N LEU A 35 -4.28 -14.32 -6.17
CA LEU A 35 -4.16 -14.13 -7.61
C LEU A 35 -3.01 -14.96 -8.17
N GLU A 36 -3.13 -15.35 -9.44
CA GLU A 36 -2.00 -15.89 -10.19
C GLU A 36 -0.83 -14.88 -10.17
N PRO A 37 0.43 -15.33 -10.02
CA PRO A 37 1.56 -14.41 -9.84
C PRO A 37 1.71 -13.37 -10.95
N ALA A 38 1.42 -13.75 -12.20
CA ALA A 38 1.48 -12.85 -13.34
C ALA A 38 0.39 -11.76 -13.27
N ASP A 39 -0.84 -12.14 -12.91
CA ASP A 39 -1.94 -11.18 -12.72
C ASP A 39 -1.68 -10.25 -11.55
N PHE A 40 -1.14 -10.77 -10.44
CA PHE A 40 -0.76 -9.94 -9.30
C PHE A 40 0.28 -8.89 -9.68
N VAL A 41 1.32 -9.28 -10.42
CA VAL A 41 2.35 -8.33 -10.89
C VAL A 41 1.76 -7.29 -11.83
N ARG A 42 0.91 -7.70 -12.79
CA ARG A 42 0.26 -6.79 -13.74
C ARG A 42 -0.66 -5.79 -13.03
N LEU A 43 -1.61 -6.27 -12.23
CA LEU A 43 -2.57 -5.41 -11.51
C LEU A 43 -1.89 -4.45 -10.54
N THR A 44 -0.83 -4.89 -9.85
CA THR A 44 -0.09 -3.99 -8.97
C THR A 44 0.82 -3.02 -9.73
N LYS A 45 1.24 -3.35 -10.95
CA LYS A 45 1.95 -2.41 -11.83
C LYS A 45 1.02 -1.28 -12.29
N GLU A 46 -0.22 -1.61 -12.65
CA GLU A 46 -1.24 -0.61 -12.97
C GLU A 46 -1.49 0.36 -11.80
N VAL A 47 -1.46 -0.15 -10.56
CA VAL A 47 -1.54 0.71 -9.37
C VAL A 47 -0.33 1.64 -9.26
N TYR A 48 0.88 1.13 -9.51
CA TYR A 48 2.09 1.93 -9.41
C TYR A 48 2.09 3.02 -10.49
N ASP A 49 1.79 2.67 -11.74
CA ASP A 49 1.69 3.62 -12.85
C ASP A 49 0.72 4.75 -12.55
N ARG A 50 -0.48 4.42 -12.07
CA ARG A 50 -1.47 5.44 -11.67
C ARG A 50 -0.98 6.36 -10.56
N ILE A 51 -0.11 5.88 -9.66
CA ILE A 51 0.50 6.73 -8.64
C ILE A 51 1.49 7.71 -9.28
N PHE A 52 2.30 7.27 -10.24
CA PHE A 52 3.23 8.16 -10.96
C PHE A 52 2.49 9.21 -11.76
N ASP A 53 1.51 8.80 -12.55
CA ASP A 53 0.70 9.71 -13.38
C ASP A 53 0.07 10.82 -12.52
N ALA A 54 -0.38 10.49 -11.30
CA ALA A 54 -0.98 11.47 -10.40
C ALA A 54 0.00 12.50 -9.80
N PHE A 55 1.31 12.27 -9.92
CA PHE A 55 2.36 13.18 -9.43
C PHE A 55 3.14 13.87 -10.55
N GLU A 56 2.86 13.61 -11.83
CA GLU A 56 3.60 14.23 -12.95
C GLU A 56 3.60 15.77 -12.92
N ASP A 57 2.47 16.37 -12.52
CA ASP A 57 2.29 17.83 -12.44
C ASP A 57 2.65 18.43 -11.07
N TYR A 58 3.17 17.63 -10.14
CA TYR A 58 3.57 18.11 -8.81
C TYR A 58 5.03 18.56 -8.78
N ASP A 59 5.31 19.58 -7.98
CA ASP A 59 6.68 19.97 -7.66
C ASP A 59 7.39 18.82 -6.91
N PRO A 60 8.49 18.26 -7.43
CA PRO A 60 9.23 17.17 -6.77
C PRO A 60 9.77 17.56 -5.39
N ASP A 61 10.02 18.85 -5.14
CA ASP A 61 10.44 19.33 -3.81
C ASP A 61 9.28 19.26 -2.80
N LEU A 62 8.02 19.25 -3.26
CA LEU A 62 6.83 19.09 -2.43
C LEU A 62 6.51 17.61 -2.18
N VAL A 63 6.49 16.81 -3.25
CA VAL A 63 6.16 15.37 -3.19
C VAL A 63 6.74 14.64 -4.40
N GLU A 64 7.34 13.48 -4.15
CA GLU A 64 7.92 12.61 -5.17
C GLU A 64 7.55 11.14 -4.90
N ALA A 65 7.25 10.40 -5.96
CA ALA A 65 7.12 8.95 -5.93
C ALA A 65 8.36 8.28 -6.56
N PHE A 66 8.83 7.19 -5.94
CA PHE A 66 9.94 6.38 -6.42
C PHE A 66 9.56 4.89 -6.43
N GLU A 67 9.75 4.21 -7.56
CA GLU A 67 9.42 2.80 -7.75
C GLU A 67 10.68 1.94 -7.64
N SER A 68 10.53 0.81 -6.95
CA SER A 68 11.42 -0.34 -7.02
C SER A 68 10.64 -1.57 -7.48
N SER A 69 11.32 -2.72 -7.61
CA SER A 69 10.69 -3.98 -8.07
C SER A 69 9.45 -4.39 -7.27
N ASP A 70 9.41 -4.06 -5.97
CA ASP A 70 8.38 -4.54 -5.06
C ASP A 70 7.63 -3.41 -4.33
N ASN A 71 8.07 -2.16 -4.45
CA ASN A 71 7.44 -1.06 -3.73
C ASN A 71 7.45 0.27 -4.46
N VAL A 72 6.51 1.12 -4.07
CA VAL A 72 6.52 2.55 -4.34
C VAL A 72 6.69 3.28 -3.02
N ARG A 73 7.63 4.22 -3.01
CA ARG A 73 7.86 5.13 -1.88
C ARG A 73 7.42 6.53 -2.31
N ILE A 74 6.47 7.11 -1.57
CA ILE A 74 6.06 8.51 -1.73
C ILE A 74 6.71 9.31 -0.60
N THR A 75 7.53 10.29 -0.94
CA THR A 75 8.23 11.16 0.02
C THR A 75 7.68 12.57 -0.08
N PHE A 76 7.29 13.15 1.05
CA PHE A 76 6.79 14.52 1.13
C PHE A 76 7.88 15.46 1.67
N SER A 77 7.79 16.74 1.33
CA SER A 77 8.70 17.80 1.82
C SER A 77 8.81 17.88 3.35
N SER A 78 7.75 17.47 4.06
CA SER A 78 7.72 17.36 5.52
C SER A 78 8.64 16.26 6.09
N GLY A 79 9.21 15.41 5.25
CA GLY A 79 9.92 14.19 5.63
C GLY A 79 9.00 13.01 5.95
N THR A 80 7.67 13.19 5.84
CA THR A 80 6.72 12.07 5.89
C THR A 80 6.94 11.16 4.69
N VAL A 81 6.74 9.86 4.88
CA VAL A 81 6.94 8.85 3.84
C VAL A 81 5.79 7.87 3.88
N PHE A 82 5.20 7.61 2.72
CA PHE A 82 4.31 6.45 2.52
C PHE A 82 5.05 5.38 1.72
N VAL A 83 4.77 4.13 2.05
CA VAL A 83 5.30 2.98 1.29
C VAL A 83 4.15 2.08 0.90
N ILE A 84 4.07 1.78 -0.40
CA ILE A 84 3.15 0.80 -0.97
C ILE A 84 4.00 -0.41 -1.36
N ASN A 85 3.75 -1.58 -0.79
CA ASN A 85 4.50 -2.81 -1.07
C ASN A 85 3.61 -3.89 -1.71
N ARG A 86 4.20 -4.70 -2.60
CA ARG A 86 3.66 -5.98 -3.06
C ARG A 86 3.91 -7.07 -2.01
N GLN A 87 2.87 -7.58 -1.37
CA GLN A 87 2.96 -8.74 -0.49
C GLN A 87 2.63 -10.03 -1.28
N ARG A 88 3.63 -10.53 -2.01
CA ARG A 88 3.50 -11.65 -2.97
C ARG A 88 2.90 -12.93 -2.39
N PRO A 89 3.26 -13.42 -1.19
CA PRO A 89 2.69 -14.65 -0.63
C PRO A 89 1.18 -14.60 -0.41
N LEU A 90 0.61 -13.39 -0.31
CA LEU A 90 -0.83 -13.18 -0.06
C LEU A 90 -1.53 -12.51 -1.23
N SER A 91 -0.80 -12.15 -2.30
CA SER A 91 -1.30 -11.32 -3.41
C SER A 91 -2.01 -10.04 -2.93
N GLN A 92 -1.42 -9.37 -1.94
CA GLN A 92 -1.96 -8.15 -1.33
C GLN A 92 -1.10 -6.93 -1.63
N LEU A 93 -1.73 -5.76 -1.73
CA LEU A 93 -1.06 -4.48 -1.56
C LEU A 93 -1.01 -4.11 -0.08
N TRP A 94 0.11 -3.55 0.36
CA TRP A 94 0.25 -3.00 1.70
C TRP A 94 0.61 -1.52 1.64
N LEU A 95 -0.28 -0.67 2.14
CA LEU A 95 -0.01 0.74 2.38
C LEU A 95 0.46 0.93 3.82
N ALA A 96 1.68 1.42 3.99
CA ALA A 96 2.21 1.89 5.26
C ALA A 96 2.30 3.43 5.25
N THR A 97 1.60 4.06 6.18
CA THR A 97 1.69 5.49 6.47
C THR A 97 2.23 5.70 7.89
N LYS A 98 2.48 6.96 8.27
CA LYS A 98 2.83 7.29 9.67
C LYS A 98 1.73 6.90 10.67
N LYS A 99 0.46 6.90 10.26
CA LYS A 99 -0.69 6.63 11.15
C LYS A 99 -1.00 5.15 11.27
N GLN A 100 -0.91 4.42 10.15
CA GLN A 100 -1.42 3.05 10.06
C GLN A 100 -0.82 2.27 8.91
N GLY A 101 -0.91 0.94 9.02
CA GLY A 101 -0.68 0.00 7.93
C GLY A 101 -1.97 -0.72 7.54
N LEU A 102 -2.31 -0.75 6.25
CA LEU A 102 -3.51 -1.40 5.71
C LEU A 102 -3.18 -2.37 4.59
N HIS A 103 -3.76 -3.57 4.66
CA HIS A 103 -3.65 -4.59 3.62
C HIS A 103 -4.89 -4.57 2.73
N PHE A 104 -4.69 -4.62 1.43
CA PHE A 104 -5.73 -4.58 0.41
C PHE A 104 -5.69 -5.87 -0.40
N ASN A 105 -6.86 -6.49 -0.57
CA ASN A 105 -7.06 -7.59 -1.50
C ASN A 105 -7.69 -7.02 -2.78
N TYR A 106 -7.40 -7.64 -3.92
CA TYR A 106 -8.09 -7.31 -5.16
C TYR A 106 -9.49 -7.95 -5.17
N ASP A 107 -10.49 -7.16 -5.51
CA ASP A 107 -11.87 -7.54 -5.75
C ASP A 107 -12.11 -7.56 -7.28
N PRO A 108 -12.20 -8.74 -7.91
CA PRO A 108 -12.37 -8.86 -9.35
C PRO A 108 -13.76 -8.46 -9.84
N ASP A 109 -14.78 -8.47 -8.96
CA ASP A 109 -16.15 -8.09 -9.34
C ASP A 109 -16.28 -6.57 -9.47
N GLN A 110 -15.49 -5.82 -8.69
CA GLN A 110 -15.46 -4.36 -8.71
C GLN A 110 -14.27 -3.78 -9.46
N ASP A 111 -13.26 -4.60 -9.77
CA ASP A 111 -11.96 -4.18 -10.30
C ASP A 111 -11.26 -3.17 -9.36
N LEU A 112 -11.27 -3.46 -8.06
CA LEU A 112 -10.77 -2.55 -7.01
C LEU A 112 -9.89 -3.27 -5.99
N TRP A 113 -8.96 -2.52 -5.38
CA TRP A 113 -8.21 -2.97 -4.21
C TRP A 113 -8.93 -2.53 -2.93
N VAL A 114 -9.33 -3.49 -2.09
CA VAL A 114 -10.20 -3.27 -0.93
C VAL A 114 -9.52 -3.71 0.37
N ALA A 115 -9.55 -2.84 1.38
CA ALA A 115 -8.94 -3.09 2.68
C ALA A 115 -9.62 -4.24 3.44
N ASP A 116 -8.84 -5.21 3.93
CA ASP A 116 -9.35 -6.43 4.57
C ASP A 116 -10.14 -6.19 5.88
N LYS A 117 -9.87 -5.07 6.55
CA LYS A 117 -10.47 -4.69 7.84
C LYS A 117 -11.56 -3.64 7.73
N THR A 118 -11.42 -2.68 6.81
CA THR A 118 -12.32 -1.52 6.74
C THR A 118 -13.26 -1.57 5.54
N GLY A 119 -12.97 -2.39 4.53
CA GLY A 119 -13.73 -2.41 3.28
C GLY A 119 -13.53 -1.16 2.41
N GLU A 120 -12.59 -0.28 2.76
CA GLU A 120 -12.31 0.92 1.99
C GLU A 120 -11.45 0.62 0.75
N GLU A 121 -11.68 1.37 -0.32
CA GLU A 121 -10.94 1.28 -1.57
C GLU A 121 -9.57 1.98 -1.45
N PHE A 122 -8.53 1.37 -2.03
CA PHE A 122 -7.13 1.76 -1.92
C PHE A 122 -6.86 3.23 -2.29
N PHE A 123 -7.27 3.68 -3.48
CA PHE A 123 -7.00 5.04 -3.96
C PHE A 123 -7.77 6.09 -3.15
N LYS A 124 -8.99 5.79 -2.69
CA LYS A 124 -9.73 6.66 -1.75
C LYS A 124 -8.98 6.85 -0.44
N VAL A 125 -8.43 5.76 0.12
CA VAL A 125 -7.62 5.84 1.34
C VAL A 125 -6.35 6.63 1.07
N LEU A 126 -5.62 6.30 0.00
CA LEU A 126 -4.35 6.94 -0.33
C LEU A 126 -4.53 8.44 -0.61
N ALA A 127 -5.55 8.83 -1.39
CA ALA A 127 -5.84 10.23 -1.70
C ALA A 127 -6.20 11.04 -0.45
N ARG A 128 -6.95 10.44 0.48
CA ARG A 128 -7.26 11.05 1.78
C ARG A 128 -6.00 11.28 2.61
N GLU A 129 -5.12 10.28 2.70
CA GLU A 129 -3.87 10.42 3.46
C GLU A 129 -2.91 11.43 2.82
N ILE A 130 -2.83 11.47 1.49
CA ILE A 130 -2.05 12.47 0.74
C ILE A 130 -2.61 13.87 0.97
N THR A 131 -3.93 14.05 0.82
CA THR A 131 -4.62 15.34 1.08
C THR A 131 -4.30 15.86 2.48
N GLN A 132 -4.37 15.00 3.49
CA GLN A 132 -4.06 15.37 4.87
C GLN A 132 -2.57 15.70 5.08
N THR A 133 -1.68 15.08 4.32
CA THR A 133 -0.23 15.28 4.43
C THR A 133 0.23 16.54 3.71
N LEU A 134 -0.34 16.84 2.53
CA LEU A 134 -0.07 18.04 1.76
C LEU A 134 -0.81 19.28 2.31
N GLY A 135 -1.91 19.08 3.03
CA GLY A 135 -2.77 20.18 3.48
C GLY A 135 -3.59 20.83 2.36
N GLN A 136 -3.67 20.18 1.19
CA GLN A 136 -4.44 20.62 0.03
C GLN A 136 -5.12 19.41 -0.65
N PRO A 137 -6.22 19.62 -1.40
CA PRO A 137 -6.93 18.53 -2.08
C PRO A 137 -6.02 17.74 -3.04
N PHE A 138 -6.13 16.42 -3.00
CA PHE A 138 -5.45 15.49 -3.92
C PHE A 138 -6.43 14.43 -4.43
N ASN A 139 -6.34 14.07 -5.71
CA ASN A 139 -7.17 13.05 -6.36
C ASN A 139 -6.34 12.24 -7.39
N PHE A 140 -6.77 11.00 -7.65
CA PHE A 140 -6.23 10.08 -8.67
C PHE A 140 -7.16 9.95 -9.88
#